data_AF-A0A972U2Q9-F1
#
_entry.id   AF-A0A972U2Q9-F1
#
_cell.length_a   1.000
_cell.length_b   1.000
_cell.length_c   1.000
_cell.angle_alpha   90.00
_cell.angle_beta   90.00
_cell.angle_gamma   90.00
#
_symmetry.space_group_name_H-M   'P 1'
#
loop_
_entity.id
_entity.type
_entity.pdbx_description
1 polymer ?
#
loop_
_entity_poly.entity_id
_entity_poly.type
_entity_poly.pdbx_seq_one_letter_code
_entity_poly.pdbx_strand_id
1 'polypeptide(L)' 'MWELALTHRSFAYEHGGLPTNERLEFLGDSVLGLVVTDTLFCAHADEPEGQLARMRAAVVNARSLADVART' A
#
# COMPACT_ATOMS: atom_id res chain seq x y z
N MET A 1 -0.50 17.14 -6.44
CA MET A 1 -0.76 15.82 -5.83
C MET A 1 0.53 15.03 -5.66
N TRP A 2 1.41 14.97 -6.67
CA TRP A 2 2.74 14.33 -6.57
C TRP A 2 3.62 14.85 -5.43
N GLU A 3 3.75 16.17 -5.28
CA GLU A 3 4.50 16.78 -4.17
C GLU A 3 3.99 16.30 -2.81
N LEU A 4 2.67 16.35 -2.60
CA LEU A 4 2.03 15.89 -1.36
C LEU A 4 2.27 14.39 -1.09
N ALA A 5 2.28 13.55 -2.13
CA ALA A 5 2.53 12.10 -1.97
C ALA A 5 3.96 11.79 -1.47
N LEU A 6 4.91 12.68 -1.76
CA LEU A 6 6.32 12.57 -1.36
C LEU A 6 6.64 13.32 -0.06
N THR A 7 5.68 14.05 0.51
CA THR A 7 5.87 14.80 1.76
C THR A 7 5.72 13.88 2.97
N HIS A 8 6.84 13.33 3.44
CA HIS A 8 6.88 12.59 4.70
C HIS A 8 6.64 13.52 5.91
N ARG A 9 6.05 12.97 6.98
CA ARG A 9 5.71 13.71 8.21
C ARG A 9 6.89 14.44 8.85
N SER A 10 8.10 13.88 8.82
CA SER A 10 9.30 14.56 9.36
C SER A 10 9.60 15.85 8.62
N PHE A 11 9.57 15.82 7.29
CA PHE A 11 9.80 17.00 6.44
C PHE A 11 8.71 18.05 6.67
N ALA A 12 7.44 17.62 6.72
CA ALA A 12 6.32 18.50 6.98
C ALA A 12 6.43 19.25 8.32
N TYR A 13 6.84 18.57 9.39
CA TYR A 13 7.03 19.19 10.70
C TYR A 13 8.16 20.22 10.71
N GLU A 14 9.28 19.91 10.06
CA GLU A 14 10.43 20.83 9.97
C GLU A 14 10.14 22.09 9.14
N HIS A 15 9.18 22.02 8.20
CA HIS A 15 8.85 23.10 7.27
C HIS A 15 7.56 23.85 7.65
N GLY A 16 7.24 23.93 8.94
CA GLY A 16 6.12 24.74 9.43
C GLY A 16 4.76 24.06 9.39
N GLY A 17 4.73 22.71 9.43
CA GLY A 17 3.49 21.94 9.49
C GLY A 17 2.79 21.82 8.14
N LEU A 18 3.56 21.51 7.09
CA LEU A 18 2.99 21.24 5.77
C LEU A 18 2.04 20.02 5.81
N PRO A 19 1.08 19.91 4.87
CA PRO A 19 0.29 18.70 4.73
C PRO A 19 1.16 17.47 4.46
N THR A 20 0.86 16.35 5.13
CA THR A 20 1.59 15.08 5.01
C THR A 20 0.94 14.15 3.98
N ASN A 21 1.70 13.16 3.53
CA ASN A 21 1.21 12.10 2.67
C ASN A 21 0.31 11.07 3.38
N GLU A 22 0.13 11.11 4.70
CA GLU A 22 -0.55 10.08 5.51
C GLU A 22 -1.99 9.76 5.01
N ARG A 23 -2.73 10.77 4.52
CA ARG A 23 -4.06 10.55 3.93
C ARG A 23 -4.01 9.85 2.57
N LEU A 24 -2.99 10.13 1.78
CA LEU A 24 -2.76 9.48 0.49
C LEU A 24 -2.24 8.06 0.69
N GLU A 25 -1.40 7.83 1.70
CA GLU A 25 -0.96 6.51 2.13
C GLU A 25 -2.16 5.64 2.53
N PHE A 26 -3.05 6.16 3.39
CA PHE A 26 -4.28 5.46 3.79
C PHE A 26 -5.17 5.06 2.60
N LEU A 27 -5.37 5.99 1.65
CA LEU A 27 -6.11 5.72 0.43
C LEU A 27 -5.39 4.68 -0.44
N GLY A 28 -4.07 4.82 -0.59
CA GLY A 28 -3.23 3.94 -1.38
C GLY A 28 -3.24 2.50 -0.86
N ASP A 29 -3.17 2.31 0.45
CA ASP A 29 -3.23 0.99 1.09
C ASP A 29 -4.57 0.27 0.80
N SER A 30 -5.68 1.01 0.89
CA SER A 30 -7.00 0.47 0.56
C SER A 30 -7.13 0.08 -0.91
N VAL A 31 -6.65 0.93 -1.83
CA VAL A 31 -6.69 0.68 -3.28
C VAL A 31 -5.80 -0.51 -3.65
N LEU A 32 -4.57 -0.56 -3.12
CA LEU A 32 -3.65 -1.66 -3.35
C LEU A 32 -4.22 -2.98 -2.80
N GLY A 33 -4.77 -2.96 -1.59
CA GLY A 33 -5.40 -4.11 -0.98
C GLY A 33 -6.55 -4.66 -1.81
N LEU A 34 -7.37 -3.79 -2.41
CA LEU A 34 -8.45 -4.18 -3.33
C LEU A 34 -7.89 -4.85 -4.59
N VAL A 35 -6.95 -4.21 -5.29
CA VAL A 35 -6.38 -4.72 -6.54
C VAL A 35 -5.70 -6.08 -6.34
N VAL A 36 -4.93 -6.24 -5.26
CA VAL A 36 -4.29 -7.52 -4.94
C VAL A 36 -5.32 -8.58 -4.59
N THR A 37 -6.35 -8.24 -3.82
CA THR A 37 -7.43 -9.19 -3.48
C THR A 37 -8.16 -9.66 -4.74
N ASP A 38 -8.53 -8.74 -5.63
CA ASP A 38 -9.21 -9.05 -6.90
C ASP A 38 -8.34 -9.93 -7.81
N THR A 39 -7.05 -9.60 -7.92
CA THR A 39 -6.09 -10.37 -8.71
C THR A 39 -5.95 -11.79 -8.19
N LEU A 40 -5.81 -11.98 -6.86
CA LEU A 40 -5.70 -13.30 -6.24
C LEU A 40 -7.01 -14.09 -6.37
N PHE A 41 -8.15 -13.43 -6.20
CA PHE A 41 -9.46 -14.05 -6.34
C PHE A 41 -9.67 -14.61 -7.76
N CYS A 42 -9.31 -13.84 -8.78
CA CYS A 42 -9.43 -14.28 -10.18
C CYS A 42 -8.39 -15.34 -10.57
N ALA A 43 -7.15 -15.20 -10.10
CA ALA A 43 -6.05 -16.10 -10.48
C ALA A 43 -6.09 -17.45 -9.74
N HIS A 44 -6.73 -17.52 -8.57
CA HIS A 44 -6.76 -18.69 -7.70
C HIS A 44 -8.20 -19.06 -7.30
N ALA A 45 -9.07 -19.24 -8.30
CA ALA A 45 -10.51 -19.45 -8.09
C ALA A 45 -10.88 -20.67 -7.23
N ASP A 46 -10.00 -21.67 -7.14
CA ASP A 46 -10.24 -22.91 -6.37
C ASP A 46 -9.67 -22.85 -4.93
N GLU A 47 -8.94 -21.80 -4.57
CA GLU A 47 -8.32 -21.69 -3.26
C GLU A 47 -9.31 -21.17 -2.21
N PRO A 48 -9.28 -21.70 -0.98
CA PRO A 48 -10.14 -21.22 0.10
C PRO A 48 -9.71 -19.82 0.58
N GLU A 49 -10.65 -19.08 1.17
CA GLU A 49 -10.44 -17.71 1.66
C GLU A 49 -9.21 -17.57 2.56
N GLY A 50 -8.98 -18.51 3.49
CA GLY A 50 -7.80 -18.49 4.34
C GLY A 50 -6.47 -18.59 3.58
N GLN A 51 -6.43 -19.29 2.44
CA GLN A 51 -5.25 -19.34 1.58
C GLN A 51 -5.06 -18.02 0.84
N LEU A 52 -6.14 -17.47 0.26
CA LEU A 52 -6.10 -16.16 -0.40
C LEU A 52 -5.66 -15.04 0.55
N ALA A 53 -6.12 -15.07 1.82
CA ALA A 53 -5.70 -14.14 2.85
C ALA A 53 -4.21 -14.24 3.18
N ARG A 54 -3.65 -15.46 3.25
CA ARG A 54 -2.20 -15.70 3.43
C ARG A 54 -1.39 -15.18 2.25
N MET A 55 -1.84 -15.47 1.02
CA MET A 55 -1.19 -14.96 -0.20
C MET A 55 -1.20 -13.44 -0.25
N ARG A 56 -2.35 -12.80 0.04
CA ARG A 56 -2.47 -11.35 0.12
C ARG A 56 -1.47 -10.76 1.11
N ALA A 57 -1.43 -11.28 2.34
CA ALA A 57 -0.50 -10.82 3.37
C ALA A 57 0.97 -10.96 2.93
N ALA A 58 1.32 -11.98 2.15
CA ALA A 58 2.66 -12.14 1.59
C ALA A 58 2.98 -11.11 0.49
N VAL A 59 1.99 -10.63 -0.26
CA VAL A 59 2.17 -9.63 -1.34
C VAL A 59 2.19 -8.20 -0.81
N VAL A 60 1.26 -7.83 0.08
CA VAL A 60 1.12 -6.44 0.57
C VAL A 60 1.89 -6.16 1.87
N ASN A 61 2.87 -6.98 2.24
CA ASN A 61 3.68 -6.69 3.41
C ASN A 61 4.68 -5.54 3.15
N ALA A 62 5.04 -4.83 4.21
CA ALA A 62 5.92 -3.67 4.15
C ALA A 62 7.27 -3.95 3.48
N ARG A 63 7.80 -5.18 3.55
CA ARG A 63 9.06 -5.55 2.91
C ARG A 63 8.90 -5.66 1.39
N SER A 64 7.87 -6.36 0.93
CA SER A 64 7.53 -6.47 -0.49
C SER A 64 7.26 -5.10 -1.12
N LEU A 65 6.55 -4.22 -0.41
CA LEU A 65 6.28 -2.85 -0.88
C LEU A 65 7.53 -1.97 -0.89
N ALA A 66 8.39 -2.10 0.12
CA ALA A 66 9.67 -1.40 0.15
C ALA A 66 10.61 -1.85 -0.97
N ASP A 67 10.57 -3.12 -1.37
CA ASP A 67 11.37 -3.63 -2.49
C ASP A 67 10.91 -3.02 -3.82
N VAL A 68 9.60 -2.93 -4.07
CA VAL A 68 9.06 -2.25 -5.26
C VAL A 68 9.44 -0.77 -5.28
N ALA A 69 9.34 -0.06 -4.14
CA ALA A 69 9.65 1.37 -4.06
C ALA A 69 11.14 1.71 -4.30
N ARG A 70 12.06 0.75 -4.21
CA ARG A 70 13.50 0.95 -4.48
C ARG A 70 13.87 0.81 -5.97
N THR A 71 12.94 0.40 -6.82
CA THR A 71 13.16 0.12 -8.25
C THR A 71 12.52 1.22 -9.10
#